data_AF-A0A940XCI7-F1
#
_entry.id   AF-A0A940XCI7-F1
#
_cell.length_a   1.000
_cell.length_b   1.000
_cell.length_c   1.000
_cell.angle_alpha   90.00
_cell.angle_beta   90.00
_cell.angle_gamma   90.00
#
_symmetry.space_group_name_H-M   'P 1'
#
loop_
_entity.id
_entity.type
_entity.pdbx_description
1 polymer ?
#
loop_
_entity_poly.entity_id
_entity_poly.type
_entity_poly.pdbx_seq_one_letter_code
_entity_poly.pdbx_strand_id
1 'polypeptide(L)'
;MTLADIYNWFMTGKKPTQAQFWATFGFFYSKGESIPQSAVSNLTATLNGKAEKSQFDAHKTDETAHANLLIGKEDKNQKGAANGYAPLNEFVKIAGQYLNIVNDVITGGTTSLLSAEQGKILQSRIDAINLIITSDNINLDTIQELVDAIETVQTSLNTILVNDLTTGGTTKALTAEMGKLLQTNKVDKVAGERLINAAEIT
;
A
#
# COMPACT_ATOMS: atom_id res chain seq x y z
N MET A 1 69.15 2.40 -53.59
CA MET A 1 68.35 2.85 -54.75
C MET A 1 67.15 3.57 -54.22
N THR A 2 66.86 4.76 -54.73
CA THR A 2 65.70 5.57 -54.36
C THR A 2 64.91 5.93 -55.61
N LEU A 3 63.68 6.40 -55.43
CA LEU A 3 62.88 6.93 -56.53
C LEU A 3 63.58 8.13 -57.21
N ALA A 4 64.36 8.91 -56.45
CA ALA A 4 65.16 10.01 -56.96
C ALA A 4 66.27 9.56 -57.92
N ASP A 5 66.89 8.39 -57.68
CA ASP A 5 67.90 7.81 -58.58
C ASP A 5 67.28 7.46 -59.94
N ILE A 6 66.07 6.87 -59.92
CA ILE A 6 65.30 6.50 -61.11
C ILE A 6 64.89 7.76 -61.90
N TYR A 7 64.39 8.79 -61.21
CA TYR A 7 64.03 10.06 -61.83
C TYR A 7 65.24 10.74 -62.50
N ASN A 8 66.40 10.73 -61.85
CA ASN A 8 67.61 11.32 -62.41
C ASN A 8 68.07 10.63 -63.71
N TRP A 9 68.03 9.29 -63.77
CA TRP A 9 68.36 8.56 -65.00
C TRP A 9 67.46 8.93 -66.17
N PHE A 10 66.15 9.03 -65.92
CA PHE A 10 65.19 9.41 -66.93
C PHE A 10 65.41 10.84 -67.43
N MET A 11 65.61 11.81 -66.52
CA MET A 11 65.77 13.22 -66.89
C MET A 11 67.10 13.52 -67.60
N THR A 12 68.18 12.78 -67.27
CA THR A 12 69.53 13.05 -67.80
C THR A 12 69.95 12.10 -68.92
N GLY A 13 69.11 11.13 -69.29
CA GLY A 13 69.45 10.08 -70.25
C GLY A 13 70.55 9.12 -69.78
N LYS A 14 70.88 9.13 -68.47
CA LYS A 14 71.88 8.22 -67.91
C LYS A 14 71.33 6.79 -67.91
N LYS A 15 72.15 5.85 -68.38
CA LYS A 15 71.82 4.42 -68.35
C LYS A 15 72.22 3.83 -66.99
N PRO A 16 71.30 3.13 -66.27
CA PRO A 16 71.67 2.43 -65.05
C PRO A 16 72.64 1.27 -65.36
N THR A 17 73.48 0.92 -64.39
CA THR A 17 74.24 -0.34 -64.46
C THR A 17 73.31 -1.54 -64.34
N GLN A 18 73.78 -2.74 -64.71
CA GLN A 18 73.01 -3.97 -64.55
C GLN A 18 72.54 -4.20 -63.11
N ALA A 19 73.42 -3.98 -62.13
CA ALA A 19 73.06 -4.09 -60.71
C ALA A 19 71.99 -3.06 -60.30
N GLN A 20 72.08 -1.84 -60.83
CA GLN A 20 71.11 -0.79 -60.59
C GLN A 20 69.75 -1.09 -61.23
N PHE A 21 69.74 -1.64 -62.45
CA PHE A 21 68.54 -2.07 -63.13
C PHE A 21 67.84 -3.20 -62.36
N TRP A 22 68.56 -4.25 -61.98
CA TRP A 22 68.00 -5.35 -61.18
C TRP A 22 67.49 -4.90 -59.82
N ALA A 23 68.21 -4.01 -59.13
CA ALA A 23 67.75 -3.46 -57.86
C ALA A 23 66.42 -2.71 -58.02
N THR A 24 66.22 -1.99 -59.12
CA THR A 24 64.98 -1.22 -59.37
C THR A 24 63.75 -2.14 -59.43
N PHE A 25 63.83 -3.24 -60.18
CA PHE A 25 62.73 -4.18 -60.29
C PHE A 25 62.58 -5.09 -59.06
N GLY A 26 63.65 -5.26 -58.27
CA GLY A 26 63.60 -6.01 -57.01
C GLY A 26 62.85 -5.31 -55.86
N PHE A 27 62.54 -4.01 -55.95
CA PHE A 27 61.72 -3.31 -54.95
C PHE A 27 60.21 -3.46 -55.19
N PHE A 28 59.79 -3.85 -56.40
CA PHE A 28 58.39 -4.04 -56.73
C PHE A 28 57.97 -5.47 -56.45
N TYR A 29 56.82 -5.64 -55.78
CA TYR A 29 56.17 -6.94 -55.69
C TYR A 29 55.41 -7.20 -57.00
N SER A 30 55.65 -8.36 -57.62
CA SER A 30 54.93 -8.79 -58.81
C SER A 30 53.48 -9.16 -58.47
N LYS A 31 52.56 -9.11 -59.44
CA LYS A 31 51.13 -9.43 -59.21
C LYS A 31 50.87 -10.86 -58.67
N GLY A 32 51.82 -11.77 -58.86
CA GLY A 32 51.76 -13.14 -58.34
C GLY A 32 52.50 -13.37 -57.03
N GLU A 33 53.12 -12.34 -56.45
CA GLU A 33 53.92 -12.45 -55.23
C GLU A 33 53.15 -11.96 -54.01
N SER A 34 53.28 -12.67 -52.90
CA SER A 34 52.72 -12.25 -51.62
C SER A 34 53.56 -11.11 -51.03
N ILE A 35 52.89 -10.05 -50.56
CA ILE A 35 53.54 -8.97 -49.83
C ILE A 35 53.80 -9.43 -48.39
N PRO A 36 55.05 -9.43 -47.90
CA PRO A 36 55.34 -9.80 -46.53
C PRO A 36 54.84 -8.71 -45.56
N GLN A 37 54.36 -9.13 -44.39
CA GLN A 37 53.84 -8.22 -43.37
C GLN A 37 54.86 -7.17 -42.92
N SER A 38 56.16 -7.51 -42.93
CA SER A 38 57.26 -6.60 -42.57
C SER A 38 57.43 -5.43 -43.55
N ALA A 39 56.89 -5.53 -44.77
CA ALA A 39 56.89 -4.44 -45.75
C ALA A 39 55.72 -3.44 -45.54
N VAL A 40 54.76 -3.78 -44.68
CA VAL A 40 53.60 -2.92 -44.37
C VAL A 40 53.90 -2.12 -43.11
N SER A 41 54.11 -0.82 -43.28
CA SER A 41 54.35 0.10 -42.16
C SER A 41 53.21 0.04 -41.13
N ASN A 42 53.56 -0.06 -39.85
CA ASN A 42 52.64 -0.06 -38.71
C ASN A 42 51.62 -1.20 -38.65
N LEU A 43 51.76 -2.26 -39.45
CA LEU A 43 50.80 -3.38 -39.45
C LEU A 43 50.69 -4.05 -38.07
N THR A 44 51.82 -4.44 -37.48
CA THR A 44 51.85 -5.08 -36.15
C THR A 44 51.27 -4.18 -35.06
N ALA A 45 51.63 -2.90 -35.07
CA ALA A 45 51.10 -1.92 -34.10
C ALA A 45 49.57 -1.77 -34.23
N THR A 46 49.05 -1.76 -35.45
CA THR A 46 47.61 -1.66 -35.72
C THR A 46 46.86 -2.90 -35.24
N LEU A 47 47.41 -4.09 -35.47
CA LEU A 47 46.80 -5.36 -35.05
C LEU A 47 46.80 -5.49 -33.52
N ASN A 48 47.90 -5.13 -32.86
CA ASN A 48 48.01 -5.16 -31.39
C ASN A 48 47.03 -4.19 -30.68
N GLY A 49 46.47 -3.21 -31.39
CA GLY A 49 45.44 -2.31 -30.87
C GLY A 49 44.01 -2.87 -30.96
N LYS A 50 43.82 -4.06 -31.52
CA LYS A 50 42.51 -4.73 -31.62
C LYS A 50 42.38 -5.82 -30.58
N ALA A 51 41.15 -6.08 -30.15
CA ALA A 51 40.86 -7.26 -29.35
C ALA A 51 40.96 -8.52 -30.23
N GLU A 52 41.56 -9.58 -29.69
CA GLU A 52 41.62 -10.85 -30.39
C GLU A 52 40.23 -11.46 -30.54
N LYS A 53 39.99 -12.18 -31.64
CA LYS A 53 38.68 -12.79 -31.92
C LYS A 53 38.21 -13.68 -30.78
N SER A 54 39.11 -14.49 -30.22
CA SER A 54 38.80 -15.38 -29.09
C SER A 54 38.39 -14.62 -27.83
N GLN A 55 39.04 -13.49 -27.53
CA GLN A 55 38.72 -12.65 -26.37
C GLN A 55 37.35 -11.98 -26.54
N PHE A 56 37.07 -11.44 -27.73
CA PHE A 56 35.78 -10.82 -28.03
C PHE A 56 34.64 -11.84 -27.97
N ASP A 57 34.83 -13.02 -28.57
CA ASP A 57 33.82 -14.08 -28.55
C ASP A 57 33.55 -14.57 -27.12
N ALA A 58 34.60 -14.75 -26.31
CA ALA A 58 34.46 -15.12 -24.90
C ALA A 58 33.69 -14.07 -24.10
N HIS A 59 33.97 -12.78 -24.32
CA HIS A 59 33.29 -11.68 -23.65
C HIS A 59 31.79 -11.60 -23.99
N LYS A 60 31.39 -11.95 -25.23
CA LYS A 60 29.98 -11.92 -25.66
C LYS A 60 29.08 -12.88 -24.87
N THR A 61 29.64 -13.98 -24.38
CA THR A 61 28.91 -15.02 -23.62
C THR A 61 29.17 -14.96 -22.12
N ASP A 62 30.06 -14.08 -21.66
CA ASP A 62 30.36 -13.92 -20.24
C ASP A 62 29.28 -13.07 -19.57
N GLU A 63 28.36 -13.76 -18.89
CA GLU A 63 27.26 -13.16 -18.12
C GLU A 63 27.75 -12.24 -16.99
N THR A 64 29.02 -12.37 -16.58
CA THR A 64 29.61 -11.66 -15.44
C THR A 64 30.61 -10.57 -15.84
N ALA A 65 30.88 -10.38 -17.13
CA ALA A 65 31.91 -9.45 -17.61
C ALA A 65 31.72 -7.99 -17.15
N HIS A 66 30.50 -7.64 -16.77
CA HIS A 66 30.12 -6.32 -16.27
C HIS A 66 29.46 -6.34 -14.89
N ALA A 67 29.60 -7.43 -14.12
CA ALA A 67 28.93 -7.59 -12.83
C ALA A 67 29.15 -6.39 -11.89
N ASN A 68 30.40 -5.90 -11.79
CA ASN A 68 30.75 -4.75 -10.95
C ASN A 68 30.03 -3.45 -11.34
N LEU A 69 29.77 -3.24 -12.64
CA LEU A 69 29.05 -2.06 -13.14
C LEU A 69 27.54 -2.15 -12.86
N LEU A 70 27.03 -3.36 -12.58
CA LEU A 70 25.61 -3.64 -12.40
C LEU A 70 25.19 -3.84 -10.95
N ILE A 71 26.11 -3.78 -9.97
CA ILE A 71 25.82 -4.01 -8.54
C ILE A 71 24.66 -3.15 -8.02
N GLY A 72 24.53 -1.90 -8.49
CA GLY A 72 23.46 -0.97 -8.07
C GLY A 72 22.21 -1.00 -8.94
N LYS A 73 22.11 -1.92 -9.90
CA LYS A 73 20.98 -2.02 -10.82
C LYS A 73 20.08 -3.18 -10.42
N GLU A 74 18.78 -2.92 -10.37
CA GLU A 74 17.78 -3.98 -10.23
C GLU A 74 17.78 -4.88 -11.47
N ASP A 75 17.71 -6.19 -11.26
CA ASP A 75 17.47 -7.14 -12.35
C ASP A 75 16.04 -6.94 -12.90
N LYS A 76 15.95 -6.75 -14.22
CA LYS A 76 14.69 -6.58 -14.95
C LYS A 76 13.79 -7.81 -14.83
N ASN A 77 14.38 -9.01 -14.77
CA ASN A 77 13.62 -10.26 -14.66
C ASN A 77 12.96 -10.42 -13.28
N GLN A 78 13.47 -9.71 -12.27
CA GLN A 78 12.90 -9.70 -10.93
C GLN A 78 11.83 -8.61 -10.75
N LYS A 79 11.63 -7.69 -11.70
CA LYS A 79 10.62 -6.64 -11.57
C LYS A 79 9.21 -7.21 -11.76
N GLY A 80 8.37 -7.09 -10.73
CA GLY A 80 7.02 -7.63 -10.71
C GLY A 80 6.96 -9.16 -10.49
N ALA A 81 8.10 -9.82 -10.26
CA ALA A 81 8.15 -11.23 -9.88
C ALA A 81 7.82 -11.42 -8.40
N ALA A 82 7.31 -12.60 -8.03
CA ALA A 82 7.13 -12.96 -6.63
C ALA A 82 8.49 -12.93 -5.90
N ASN A 83 8.53 -12.27 -4.73
CA ASN A 83 9.76 -12.00 -3.97
C ASN A 83 10.81 -11.13 -4.70
N GLY A 84 10.44 -10.50 -5.82
CA GLY A 84 11.31 -9.61 -6.58
C GLY A 84 11.13 -8.13 -6.23
N TYR A 85 11.45 -7.27 -7.19
CA TYR A 85 11.31 -5.81 -7.04
C TYR A 85 9.92 -5.35 -7.44
N ALA A 86 9.37 -4.36 -6.73
CA ALA A 86 8.14 -3.71 -7.15
C ALA A 86 8.35 -3.02 -8.52
N PRO A 87 7.38 -3.09 -9.47
CA PRO A 87 7.49 -2.40 -10.75
C PRO A 87 7.25 -0.90 -10.58
N LEU A 88 8.25 -0.20 -10.03
CA LEU A 88 8.25 1.25 -9.84
C LEU A 88 8.87 1.93 -11.08
N ASN A 89 8.19 2.95 -11.59
CA ASN A 89 8.74 3.91 -12.56
C ASN A 89 8.27 5.33 -12.17
N GLU A 90 8.70 6.35 -12.93
CA GLU A 90 8.40 7.76 -12.64
C GLU A 90 6.89 8.08 -12.55
N PHE A 91 6.03 7.24 -13.13
CA PHE A 91 4.58 7.44 -13.23
C PHE A 91 3.74 6.34 -12.56
N VAL A 92 4.33 5.21 -12.18
CA VAL A 92 3.63 4.03 -11.64
C VAL A 92 3.91 3.89 -10.15
N LYS A 93 2.93 4.31 -9.34
CA LYS A 93 2.78 3.89 -7.95
C LYS A 93 2.50 2.38 -7.91
N ILE A 94 2.84 1.70 -6.81
CA ILE A 94 2.61 0.25 -6.65
C ILE A 94 1.15 -0.07 -7.04
N ALA A 95 0.99 -0.84 -8.12
CA ALA A 95 -0.34 -1.21 -8.61
C ALA A 95 -1.04 -2.08 -7.56
N GLY A 96 -2.36 -1.91 -7.40
CA GLY A 96 -3.12 -2.54 -6.31
C GLY A 96 -2.99 -4.07 -6.25
N GLN A 97 -2.75 -4.74 -7.38
CA GLN A 97 -2.51 -6.19 -7.43
C GLN A 97 -1.24 -6.67 -6.70
N TYR A 98 -0.31 -5.76 -6.41
CA TYR A 98 0.90 -6.05 -5.63
C TYR A 98 0.75 -5.70 -4.14
N LEU A 99 -0.42 -5.18 -3.74
CA LEU A 99 -0.72 -4.86 -2.36
C LEU A 99 -1.64 -5.93 -1.77
N ASN A 100 -1.43 -6.27 -0.50
CA ASN A 100 -2.34 -7.16 0.21
C ASN A 100 -3.61 -6.39 0.64
N ILE A 101 -4.55 -6.24 -0.30
CA ILE A 101 -5.82 -5.56 -0.06
C ILE A 101 -6.84 -6.59 0.44
N VAL A 102 -7.32 -6.37 1.67
CA VAL A 102 -8.31 -7.19 2.36
C VAL A 102 -9.70 -6.61 2.14
N ASN A 103 -10.61 -7.44 1.61
CA ASN A 103 -11.99 -7.07 1.35
C ASN A 103 -12.96 -7.63 2.39
N ASP A 104 -12.58 -7.55 3.66
CA ASP A 104 -13.41 -7.87 4.81
C ASP A 104 -12.93 -7.05 6.03
N VAL A 105 -13.65 -7.17 7.15
CA VAL A 105 -13.34 -6.51 8.44
C VAL A 105 -13.00 -7.52 9.54
N ILE A 106 -12.69 -8.76 9.17
CA ILE A 106 -12.44 -9.88 10.08
C ILE A 106 -10.95 -10.23 10.07
N THR A 107 -10.34 -10.18 8.89
CA THR A 107 -8.94 -10.47 8.61
C THR A 107 -8.10 -9.24 8.91
N GLY A 108 -7.27 -9.31 9.94
CA GLY A 108 -6.32 -8.26 10.30
C GLY A 108 -4.92 -8.46 9.71
N GLY A 109 -3.95 -7.72 10.25
CA GLY A 109 -2.53 -7.87 9.94
C GLY A 109 -1.82 -6.53 9.83
N THR A 110 -0.55 -6.48 10.22
CA THR A 110 0.27 -5.25 10.16
C THR A 110 0.56 -4.77 8.74
N THR A 111 0.34 -5.64 7.74
CA THR A 111 0.58 -5.37 6.31
C THR A 111 -0.69 -5.45 5.46
N SER A 112 -1.84 -5.68 6.09
CA SER A 112 -3.13 -5.79 5.42
C SER A 112 -3.74 -4.40 5.22
N LEU A 113 -4.06 -4.05 3.98
CA LEU A 113 -4.75 -2.80 3.65
C LEU A 113 -6.25 -3.04 3.50
N LEU A 114 -7.08 -2.20 4.11
CA LEU A 114 -8.52 -2.29 3.94
C LEU A 114 -8.94 -1.86 2.51
N SER A 115 -9.84 -2.61 1.88
CA SER A 115 -10.37 -2.23 0.56
C SER A 115 -11.25 -0.97 0.65
N ALA A 116 -11.32 -0.21 -0.45
CA ALA A 116 -12.22 0.93 -0.55
C ALA A 116 -13.70 0.53 -0.43
N GLU A 117 -14.06 -0.67 -0.90
CA GLU A 117 -15.43 -1.18 -0.76
C GLU A 117 -15.79 -1.46 0.70
N GLN A 118 -14.87 -2.01 1.49
CA GLN A 118 -15.06 -2.12 2.94
C GLN A 118 -15.13 -0.74 3.61
N GLY A 119 -14.37 0.25 3.14
CA GLY A 119 -14.51 1.64 3.57
C GLY A 119 -15.93 2.18 3.37
N LYS A 120 -16.55 1.93 2.20
CA LYS A 120 -17.95 2.32 1.94
C LYS A 120 -18.94 1.59 2.83
N ILE A 121 -18.75 0.29 3.05
CA ILE A 121 -19.61 -0.51 3.94
C ILE A 121 -19.52 0.02 5.38
N LEU A 122 -18.32 0.31 5.86
CA LEU A 122 -18.12 0.89 7.18
C LEU A 122 -18.77 2.27 7.31
N GLN A 123 -18.61 3.13 6.30
CA GLN A 123 -19.27 4.44 6.27
C GLN A 123 -20.80 4.29 6.39
N SER A 124 -21.42 3.42 5.60
CA SER A 124 -22.86 3.19 5.66
C SER A 124 -23.33 2.69 7.02
N ARG A 125 -22.55 1.83 7.69
CA ARG A 125 -22.86 1.37 9.05
C ARG A 125 -22.72 2.49 10.08
N ILE A 126 -21.71 3.34 9.97
CA ILE A 126 -21.51 4.51 10.82
C ILE A 126 -22.67 5.51 10.64
N ASP A 127 -23.08 5.77 9.40
CA ASP A 127 -24.19 6.67 9.10
C ASP A 127 -25.50 6.13 9.70
N ALA A 128 -25.74 4.82 9.61
CA ALA A 128 -26.91 4.18 10.22
C ALA A 128 -26.89 4.28 11.75
N ILE A 129 -25.73 4.14 12.39
CA ILE A 129 -25.58 4.34 13.84
C ILE A 129 -25.88 5.79 14.20
N ASN A 130 -25.28 6.75 13.49
CA ASN A 130 -25.50 8.19 13.71
C ASN A 130 -26.97 8.59 13.55
N LEU A 131 -27.68 8.00 12.59
CA LEU A 131 -29.12 8.22 12.43
C LEU A 131 -29.93 7.75 13.65
N ILE A 132 -29.51 6.66 14.32
CA ILE A 132 -30.20 6.10 15.49
C ILE A 132 -29.87 6.87 16.77
N ILE A 133 -28.63 7.34 16.93
CA ILE A 133 -28.17 8.00 18.16
C ILE A 133 -28.31 9.52 18.14
N THR A 134 -28.67 10.11 16.99
CA THR A 134 -28.95 11.54 16.93
C THR A 134 -30.29 11.84 17.59
N SER A 135 -30.28 12.83 18.47
CA SER A 135 -31.45 13.33 19.16
C SER A 135 -31.74 14.74 18.70
N ASP A 136 -33.01 15.10 18.61
CA ASP A 136 -33.46 16.47 18.43
C ASP A 136 -33.48 17.26 19.75
N ASN A 137 -33.28 16.58 20.89
CA ASN A 137 -33.22 17.17 22.21
C ASN A 137 -31.76 17.23 22.70
N ILE A 138 -31.25 18.45 22.85
CA ILE A 138 -29.88 18.73 23.33
C ILE A 138 -29.58 18.20 24.73
N ASN A 139 -30.60 17.93 25.55
CA ASN A 139 -30.40 17.34 26.88
C ASN A 139 -30.45 15.81 26.86
N LEU A 140 -30.59 15.20 25.67
CA LEU A 140 -30.68 13.76 25.43
C LEU A 140 -29.90 13.39 24.15
N ASP A 141 -28.80 14.09 23.87
CA ASP A 141 -28.00 13.93 22.64
C ASP A 141 -26.86 12.92 22.79
N THR A 142 -26.66 12.40 24.01
CA THR A 142 -25.82 11.24 24.28
C THR A 142 -26.61 10.08 24.88
N ILE A 143 -26.07 8.86 24.72
CA ILE A 143 -26.63 7.67 25.37
C ILE A 143 -26.66 7.83 26.90
N GLN A 144 -25.64 8.48 27.48
CA GLN A 144 -25.57 8.64 28.94
C GLN A 144 -26.70 9.55 29.45
N GLU A 145 -27.02 10.64 28.76
CA GLU A 145 -28.11 11.53 29.15
C GLU A 145 -29.49 10.86 29.11
N LEU A 146 -29.73 9.99 28.13
CA LEU A 146 -30.94 9.16 28.08
C LEU A 146 -31.03 8.23 29.30
N VAL A 147 -29.91 7.61 29.68
CA VAL A 147 -29.83 6.75 30.86
C VAL A 147 -30.14 7.56 32.13
N ASP A 148 -29.51 8.71 32.31
CA ASP A 148 -29.71 9.58 33.48
C ASP A 148 -31.18 10.06 33.58
N ALA A 149 -31.82 10.36 32.44
CA ALA A 149 -33.23 10.73 32.38
C ALA A 149 -34.15 9.56 32.83
N ILE A 150 -33.86 8.33 32.40
CA ILE A 150 -34.61 7.13 32.81
C ILE A 150 -34.45 6.88 34.32
N GLU A 151 -33.24 7.04 34.86
CA GLU A 151 -32.98 6.91 36.31
C GLU A 151 -33.76 7.94 37.12
N THR A 152 -33.82 9.18 36.62
CA THR A 152 -34.62 10.26 37.21
C THR A 152 -36.12 9.91 37.22
N VAL A 153 -36.65 9.37 36.11
CA VAL A 153 -38.04 8.90 36.02
C VAL A 153 -38.29 7.76 37.01
N GLN A 154 -37.39 6.78 37.10
CA GLN A 154 -37.52 5.66 38.03
C GLN A 154 -37.55 6.12 39.48
N THR A 155 -36.67 7.04 39.86
CA THR A 155 -36.62 7.61 41.22
C THR A 155 -37.91 8.38 41.53
N SER A 156 -38.43 9.13 40.55
CA SER A 156 -39.68 9.87 40.69
C SER A 156 -40.86 8.92 40.90
N LEU A 157 -40.96 7.84 40.12
CA LEU A 157 -42.02 6.83 40.27
C LEU A 157 -41.96 6.13 41.63
N ASN A 158 -40.79 5.73 42.09
CA ASN A 158 -40.59 5.13 43.42
C ASN A 158 -40.99 6.10 44.55
N THR A 159 -40.86 7.40 44.33
CA THR A 159 -41.23 8.42 45.32
C THR A 159 -42.74 8.68 45.34
N ILE A 160 -43.36 8.73 44.16
CA ILE A 160 -44.78 9.07 43.98
C ILE A 160 -45.67 7.89 44.35
N LEU A 161 -45.35 6.66 43.92
CA LEU A 161 -46.20 5.49 44.14
C LEU A 161 -45.94 4.89 45.52
N VAL A 162 -46.96 4.85 46.39
CA VAL A 162 -46.88 4.22 47.72
C VAL A 162 -47.84 3.04 47.86
N ASN A 163 -47.30 1.90 48.33
CA ASN A 163 -48.06 0.67 48.56
C ASN A 163 -48.36 0.43 50.05
N ASP A 164 -48.66 1.50 50.77
CA ASP A 164 -49.04 1.45 52.17
C ASP A 164 -50.03 2.59 52.51
N LEU A 165 -50.62 2.54 53.70
CA LEU A 165 -51.53 3.58 54.22
C LEU A 165 -50.91 4.42 55.35
N THR A 166 -49.61 4.23 55.63
CA THR A 166 -48.88 4.85 56.73
C THR A 166 -47.96 5.99 56.27
N THR A 167 -47.59 6.02 54.99
CA THR A 167 -46.67 6.93 54.34
C THR A 167 -47.45 7.82 53.38
N GLY A 168 -47.94 8.96 53.88
CA GLY A 168 -48.77 9.91 53.11
C GLY A 168 -48.02 11.17 52.66
N GLY A 169 -48.69 12.01 51.88
CA GLY A 169 -48.21 13.33 51.45
C GLY A 169 -48.99 13.83 50.23
N THR A 170 -49.00 15.15 49.99
CA THR A 170 -49.72 15.75 48.86
C THR A 170 -49.13 15.40 47.49
N THR A 171 -47.92 14.84 47.46
CA THR A 171 -47.18 14.43 46.26
C THR A 171 -47.16 12.92 46.05
N LYS A 172 -47.81 12.14 46.93
CA LYS A 172 -47.83 10.68 46.89
C LYS A 172 -49.18 10.17 46.39
N ALA A 173 -49.15 9.22 45.47
CA ALA A 173 -50.31 8.55 44.92
C ALA A 173 -50.45 7.15 45.53
N LEU A 174 -51.68 6.82 45.93
CA LEU A 174 -52.03 5.48 46.41
C LEU A 174 -51.94 4.48 45.26
N THR A 175 -51.26 3.34 45.46
CA THR A 175 -51.30 2.25 44.48
C THR A 175 -52.71 1.68 44.33
N ALA A 176 -53.00 1.10 43.16
CA ALA A 176 -54.28 0.43 42.92
C ALA A 176 -54.56 -0.71 43.93
N GLU A 177 -53.50 -1.43 44.34
CA GLU A 177 -53.59 -2.50 45.34
C GLU A 177 -54.11 -1.95 46.69
N MET A 178 -53.51 -0.87 47.19
CA MET A 178 -53.99 -0.23 48.42
C MET A 178 -55.35 0.43 48.25
N GLY A 179 -55.66 0.96 47.06
CA GLY A 179 -56.99 1.47 46.72
C GLY A 179 -58.08 0.41 46.81
N LYS A 180 -57.81 -0.82 46.36
CA LYS A 180 -58.72 -1.97 46.47
C LYS A 180 -58.90 -2.40 47.93
N LEU A 181 -57.81 -2.45 48.69
CA LEU A 181 -57.84 -2.74 50.14
C LEU A 181 -58.73 -1.73 50.86
N LEU A 182 -58.49 -0.43 50.64
CA LEU A 182 -59.29 0.64 51.21
C LEU A 182 -60.75 0.46 50.82
N GLN A 183 -61.05 0.31 49.52
CA GLN A 183 -62.40 0.13 49.01
C GLN A 183 -63.11 -1.10 49.61
N THR A 184 -62.39 -2.14 50.05
CA THR A 184 -62.96 -3.32 50.70
C THR A 184 -63.24 -3.07 52.19
N ASN A 185 -62.35 -2.34 52.85
CA ASN A 185 -62.35 -2.11 54.28
C ASN A 185 -63.00 -0.78 54.71
N LYS A 186 -63.58 -0.01 53.77
CA LYS A 186 -64.26 1.24 54.13
C LYS A 186 -65.46 0.93 55.04
N VAL A 187 -65.53 1.68 56.14
CA VAL A 187 -66.58 1.58 57.15
C VAL A 187 -67.97 1.91 56.57
N ASP A 188 -68.04 2.62 55.44
CA ASP A 188 -69.29 2.97 54.73
C ASP A 188 -69.96 1.79 54.00
N LYS A 189 -69.27 0.66 53.82
CA LYS A 189 -69.82 -0.55 53.16
C LYS A 189 -70.43 -1.56 54.10
N VAL A 190 -70.15 -1.45 55.39
CA VAL A 190 -70.90 -2.20 56.40
C VAL A 190 -72.22 -1.44 56.56
N ALA A 191 -73.35 -2.06 56.19
CA ALA A 191 -74.66 -1.49 56.45
C ALA A 191 -74.69 -1.06 57.92
N GLY A 192 -74.89 0.24 58.16
CA GLY A 192 -74.55 0.90 59.42
C GLY A 192 -75.16 0.27 60.67
N GLU A 193 -74.52 -0.79 61.17
CA GLU A 193 -74.58 -1.10 62.58
C GLU A 193 -73.76 -0.01 63.25
N ARG A 194 -74.48 0.85 63.96
CA ARG A 194 -73.96 1.98 64.72
C ARG A 194 -72.66 1.54 65.41
N LEU A 195 -71.57 2.31 65.26
CA LEU A 195 -70.29 2.10 65.98
C LEU A 195 -70.41 2.21 67.52
N ILE A 196 -71.64 2.38 68.02
CA ILE A 196 -72.05 2.41 69.40
C ILE A 196 -73.22 1.44 69.52
N ASN A 197 -73.02 0.38 70.30
CA ASN A 197 -74.11 -0.49 70.67
C ASN A 197 -75.13 0.35 71.46
N ALA A 198 -76.43 0.22 71.18
CA ALA A 198 -77.45 1.01 71.87
C ALA A 198 -77.45 0.84 73.41
N ALA A 199 -76.78 -0.20 73.92
CA ALA A 199 -76.55 -0.45 75.34
C ALA A 199 -75.48 0.44 76.00
N GLU A 200 -74.67 1.16 75.24
CA GLU A 200 -73.60 2.04 75.75
C GLU A 200 -74.03 3.52 75.83
N ILE A 201 -75.30 3.81 75.53
CA ILE A 201 -75.93 5.12 75.72
C ILE A 201 -76.74 5.05 77.02
N THR A 202 -76.10 5.27 78.16
CA THR A 202 -76.78 5.59 79.42
C THR A 202 -75.92 6.52 80.24
#